data_AF-A0A2P5F6G2-F1
#
_entry.id   AF-A0A2P5F6G2-F1
#
_cell.length_a   1.000
_cell.length_b   1.000
_cell.length_c   1.000
_cell.angle_alpha   90.00
_cell.angle_beta   90.00
_cell.angle_gamma   90.00
#
_symmetry.space_group_name_H-M   'P 1'
#
loop_
_entity.id
_entity.type
_entity.pdbx_description
1 polymer ?
#
loop_
_entity_poly.entity_id
_entity_poly.type
_entity_poly.pdbx_seq_one_letter_code
_entity_poly.pdbx_strand_id
1 'polypeptide(L)'
;MGYVSPCSNTVYSYKNDKMSENVGLVSLKRSERRRRRITRRVRLSGRFHRLQRLVPGGQGLQPHRLMAQTAGYIMYLRLQLSVLEALLKLHDHT
;
A
#
# COMPACT_ATOMS: atom_id res chain seq x y z
N MET A 1 40.06 12.48 -9.01
CA MET A 1 38.86 11.70 -9.40
C MET A 1 37.67 12.26 -8.65
N GLY A 2 36.98 13.25 -9.22
CA GLY A 2 35.84 13.93 -8.58
C GLY A 2 34.53 13.58 -9.28
N TYR A 3 33.54 13.11 -8.52
CA TYR A 3 32.17 12.92 -8.99
C TYR A 3 31.49 14.29 -9.13
N VAL A 4 31.08 14.64 -10.34
CA VAL A 4 30.34 15.88 -10.65
C VAL A 4 28.85 15.65 -10.34
N SER A 5 28.32 16.52 -9.47
CA SER A 5 26.93 16.57 -9.02
C SER A 5 25.93 16.73 -10.18
N PRO A 6 24.70 16.17 -10.11
CA PRO A 6 23.69 16.36 -11.14
C PRO A 6 23.19 17.81 -11.16
N CYS A 7 23.35 18.46 -12.30
CA CYS A 7 23.06 19.87 -12.52
C CYS A 7 21.60 20.25 -12.25
N SER A 8 21.40 21.25 -11.41
CA SER A 8 20.21 22.10 -11.38
C SER A 8 20.34 23.21 -12.43
N ASN A 9 19.83 22.98 -13.64
CA ASN A 9 19.78 24.02 -14.67
C ASN A 9 18.34 24.53 -14.82
N THR A 10 18.05 25.68 -14.21
CA THR A 10 16.87 26.49 -14.54
C THR A 10 17.31 27.87 -15.00
N VAL A 11 17.77 27.99 -16.25
CA VAL A 11 17.80 29.29 -16.93
C VAL A 11 17.56 29.05 -18.43
N TYR A 12 16.31 29.19 -18.86
CA TYR A 12 15.97 29.69 -20.19
C TYR A 12 14.71 30.53 -20.07
N SER A 13 14.88 31.84 -20.18
CA SER A 13 13.83 32.84 -20.28
C SER A 13 13.44 32.97 -21.75
N TYR A 14 12.27 32.46 -22.11
CA TYR A 14 11.62 32.74 -23.39
C TYR A 14 10.36 33.54 -23.11
N LYS A 15 10.36 34.81 -23.53
CA LYS A 15 9.15 35.63 -23.59
C LYS A 15 8.21 35.02 -24.64
N ASN A 16 7.12 34.41 -24.18
CA ASN A 16 6.01 33.97 -25.02
C ASN A 16 4.71 34.40 -24.36
N ASP A 17 4.32 35.64 -24.61
CA ASP A 17 2.96 36.09 -24.36
C ASP A 17 2.03 35.30 -25.31
N LYS A 18 1.10 34.52 -24.74
CA LYS A 18 -0.04 33.84 -25.39
C LYS A 18 0.09 32.38 -25.89
N MET A 19 0.94 31.52 -25.29
CA MET A 19 0.81 30.05 -25.47
C MET A 19 0.89 29.22 -24.17
N SER A 20 0.80 29.86 -23.00
CA SER A 20 1.38 29.33 -21.75
C SER A 20 0.46 28.55 -20.79
N GLU A 21 -0.84 28.37 -21.05
CA GLU A 21 -1.72 27.80 -20.01
C GLU A 21 -1.89 26.28 -20.05
N ASN A 22 -1.86 25.63 -21.23
CA ASN A 22 -2.26 24.22 -21.31
C ASN A 22 -1.13 23.21 -21.03
N VAL A 23 0.13 23.52 -21.35
CA VAL A 23 1.27 22.58 -21.18
C VAL A 23 1.66 22.44 -19.70
N GLY A 24 1.64 23.55 -18.95
CA GLY A 24 1.87 23.57 -17.50
C GLY A 24 0.81 22.77 -16.75
N LEU A 25 -0.45 22.89 -17.16
CA LEU A 25 -1.60 22.21 -16.55
C LEU A 25 -1.54 20.68 -16.76
N VAL A 26 -1.09 20.23 -17.94
CA VAL A 26 -0.87 18.79 -18.22
C VAL A 26 0.31 18.24 -17.40
N SER A 27 1.41 18.98 -17.27
CA SER A 27 2.56 18.60 -16.46
C SER A 27 2.23 18.52 -14.96
N LEU A 28 1.48 19.50 -14.44
CA LEU A 28 0.97 19.52 -13.07
C LEU A 28 0.01 18.36 -12.80
N LYS A 29 -0.96 18.11 -13.70
CA LYS A 29 -1.87 16.94 -13.59
C LYS A 29 -1.12 15.61 -13.61
N ARG A 30 -0.05 15.48 -14.41
CA ARG A 30 0.78 14.27 -14.48
C ARG A 30 1.60 14.07 -13.20
N SER A 31 2.14 15.16 -12.65
CA SER A 31 2.81 15.23 -11.35
C SER A 31 1.89 14.80 -10.20
N GLU A 32 0.65 15.34 -10.15
CA GLU A 32 -0.33 14.98 -9.12
C GLU A 32 -0.71 13.50 -9.17
N ARG A 33 -0.98 12.97 -10.36
CA ARG A 33 -1.29 11.54 -10.54
C ARG A 33 -0.15 10.66 -10.02
N ARG A 34 1.10 11.06 -10.25
CA ARG A 34 2.29 10.37 -9.74
C ARG A 34 2.36 10.44 -8.21
N ARG A 35 2.15 11.63 -7.61
CA ARG A 35 2.08 11.81 -6.14
C ARG A 35 0.99 10.93 -5.52
N ARG A 36 -0.22 10.91 -6.09
CA ARG A 36 -1.34 10.07 -5.62
C ARG A 36 -1.02 8.57 -5.65
N ARG A 37 -0.25 8.09 -6.65
CA ARG A 37 0.18 6.68 -6.71
C ARG A 37 1.20 6.35 -5.63
N ILE A 38 2.16 7.23 -5.39
CA ILE A 38 3.18 7.06 -4.35
C ILE A 38 2.51 7.03 -2.97
N THR A 39 1.64 7.98 -2.67
CA THR A 39 0.93 8.01 -1.37
C THR A 39 0.06 6.77 -1.16
N ARG A 40 -0.62 6.27 -2.21
CA ARG A 40 -1.35 5.00 -2.15
C ARG A 40 -0.42 3.82 -1.85
N ARG A 41 0.74 3.71 -2.50
CA ARG A 41 1.71 2.63 -2.24
C ARG A 41 2.23 2.66 -0.81
N VAL A 42 2.56 3.83 -0.27
CA VAL A 42 3.02 4.00 1.12
C VAL A 42 1.94 3.55 2.11
N ARG A 43 0.68 3.96 1.87
CA ARG A 43 -0.47 3.53 2.71
C ARG A 43 -0.68 2.02 2.67
N LEU A 44 -0.59 1.41 1.49
CA LEU A 44 -0.73 -0.04 1.34
C LEU A 44 0.41 -0.78 2.05
N SER A 45 1.65 -0.30 1.91
CA SER A 45 2.81 -0.87 2.62
C SER A 45 2.60 -0.87 4.14
N GLY A 46 2.12 0.24 4.71
CA GLY A 46 1.81 0.32 6.14
C GLY A 46 0.71 -0.66 6.59
N ARG A 47 -0.31 -0.90 5.77
CA ARG A 47 -1.36 -1.90 6.05
C ARG A 47 -0.84 -3.32 5.98
N PHE A 48 -0.01 -3.62 4.97
CA PHE A 48 0.62 -4.93 4.86
C PHE A 48 1.56 -5.19 6.03
N HIS A 49 2.35 -4.21 6.46
CA HIS A 49 3.21 -4.37 7.63
C HIS A 49 2.43 -4.66 8.91
N ARG A 50 1.28 -4.01 9.12
CA ARG A 50 0.37 -4.34 10.23
C ARG A 50 -0.19 -5.75 10.11
N LEU A 51 -0.58 -6.15 8.90
CA LEU A 51 -1.12 -7.49 8.65
C LEU A 51 -0.08 -8.59 8.90
N GLN A 52 1.19 -8.37 8.52
CA GLN A 52 2.29 -9.30 8.79
C GLN A 52 2.48 -9.58 10.28
N ARG A 53 2.20 -8.61 11.15
CA ARG A 53 2.29 -8.78 12.61
C ARG A 53 1.11 -9.55 13.21
N LEU A 54 -0.05 -9.56 12.53
CA LEU A 54 -1.26 -10.23 13.01
C LEU A 54 -1.34 -11.68 12.55
N VAL A 55 -0.82 -11.97 11.36
CA VAL A 55 -0.89 -13.30 10.76
C VAL A 55 0.30 -14.12 11.26
N PRO A 56 0.08 -15.31 11.86
CA PRO A 56 1.17 -16.17 12.31
C PRO A 56 2.02 -16.60 11.10
N GLY A 57 3.33 -16.45 11.20
CA GLY A 57 4.26 -16.68 10.08
C GLY A 57 4.18 -15.63 8.97
N GLY A 58 3.51 -14.49 9.21
CA GLY A 58 3.30 -13.39 8.25
C GLY A 58 4.54 -12.56 7.92
N GLN A 59 5.54 -12.56 8.80
CA GLN A 59 6.69 -11.66 8.74
C GLN A 59 7.52 -11.88 7.46
N GLY A 60 7.83 -10.80 6.73
CA GLY A 60 8.67 -10.87 5.53
C GLY A 60 8.01 -11.45 4.27
N LEU A 61 6.73 -11.86 4.35
CA LEU A 61 6.01 -12.38 3.18
C LEU A 61 5.64 -11.28 2.18
N GLN A 62 5.76 -11.63 0.90
CA GLN A 62 5.26 -10.79 -0.18
C GLN A 62 3.73 -10.59 -0.06
N PRO A 63 3.19 -9.43 -0.49
CA PRO A 63 1.77 -9.08 -0.32
C PRO A 63 0.79 -10.16 -0.79
N HIS A 64 1.05 -10.77 -1.94
CA HIS A 64 0.20 -11.82 -2.51
C HIS A 64 0.14 -13.06 -1.59
N ARG A 65 1.30 -13.53 -1.10
CA ARG A 65 1.38 -14.70 -0.23
C ARG A 65 0.77 -14.40 1.14
N LEU A 66 1.03 -13.21 1.67
CA LEU A 66 0.44 -12.76 2.92
C LEU A 66 -1.09 -12.74 2.84
N MET A 67 -1.68 -12.30 1.73
CA MET A 67 -3.13 -12.33 1.55
C MET A 67 -3.70 -13.75 1.55
N ALA A 68 -3.06 -14.69 0.85
CA ALA A 68 -3.48 -16.09 0.84
C ALA A 68 -3.41 -16.71 2.24
N GLN A 69 -2.32 -16.45 2.97
CA GLN A 69 -2.15 -16.92 4.34
C GLN A 69 -3.13 -16.28 5.31
N THR A 70 -3.45 -15.00 5.11
CA THR A 70 -4.48 -14.29 5.87
C THR A 70 -5.84 -14.96 5.68
N ALA A 71 -6.20 -15.32 4.45
CA ALA A 71 -7.45 -16.01 4.16
C ALA A 71 -7.52 -17.37 4.88
N GLY A 72 -6.44 -18.15 4.82
CA GLY A 72 -6.34 -19.42 5.56
C GLY A 72 -6.47 -19.22 7.07
N TYR A 73 -5.82 -18.20 7.63
CA TYR A 73 -5.89 -17.92 9.06
C TYR A 73 -7.29 -17.47 9.51
N ILE A 74 -8.00 -16.65 8.70
CA ILE A 74 -9.39 -16.28 8.98
C ILE A 74 -10.29 -17.52 9.00
N MET A 75 -10.12 -18.44 8.04
CA MET A 75 -10.89 -19.70 8.04
C MET A 75 -10.59 -20.54 9.27
N TYR A 76 -9.32 -20.66 9.66
CA TYR A 76 -8.92 -21.37 10.87
C TYR A 76 -9.58 -20.79 12.14
N LEU A 77 -9.52 -19.46 12.31
CA LEU A 77 -10.16 -18.79 13.46
C LEU A 77 -11.68 -19.04 13.49
N ARG A 78 -12.35 -18.99 12.33
CA ARG A 78 -13.78 -19.30 12.25
C ARG A 78 -14.08 -20.72 12.69
N LEU A 79 -13.28 -21.68 12.22
CA LEU A 79 -13.44 -23.09 12.61
C LEU A 79 -13.27 -23.26 14.13
N GLN A 80 -12.25 -22.64 14.72
CA GLN A 80 -12.03 -22.68 16.17
C GLN A 80 -13.24 -22.13 16.95
N LEU A 81 -13.79 -21.01 16.51
CA LEU A 81 -14.99 -20.43 17.13
C LEU A 81 -16.21 -21.34 16.99
N SER A 82 -16.43 -21.93 15.81
CA SER A 82 -17.55 -22.86 15.59
C SER A 82 -17.45 -24.11 16.46
N VAL A 83 -16.24 -24.66 16.63
CA VAL A 83 -16.02 -25.80 17.53
C VAL A 83 -16.30 -25.40 18.97
N LEU A 84 -15.77 -24.26 19.43
CA LEU A 84 -15.99 -23.78 20.79
C LEU A 84 -17.47 -23.53 21.08
N GLU A 85 -18.19 -22.93 20.13
CA GLU A 85 -19.62 -22.69 20.24
C GLU A 85 -20.43 -24.01 20.31
N ALA A 86 -20.05 -25.02 19.52
CA ALA A 86 -20.68 -26.33 19.58
C ALA A 86 -20.44 -27.01 20.94
N LEU A 87 -19.24 -26.90 21.50
CA LEU A 87 -18.91 -27.45 22.82
C LEU A 87 -19.67 -26.74 23.95
N LEU A 88 -19.79 -25.42 23.88
CA LEU A 88 -20.60 -24.65 24.84
C LEU A 88 -22.06 -25.06 24.80
N LYS A 89 -22.65 -25.20 23.61
CA LYS A 89 -24.03 -25.68 23.45
C LYS A 89 -24.24 -27.08 24.03
N LEU A 90 -23.26 -27.97 23.87
CA LEU A 90 -23.32 -29.30 24.47
C LEU A 90 -23.27 -29.23 26.01
N HIS A 91 -22.44 -28.35 26.56
CA HIS A 91 -22.34 -28.15 28.01
C HIS A 91 -23.62 -27.52 28.60
N ASP A 92 -24.23 -26.56 27.91
CA ASP A 92 -25.45 -25.88 28.39
C ASP A 92 -26.70 -26.78 28.36
N HIS A 93 -26.64 -27.93 27.67
CA HIS A 93 -27.72 -28.92 27.61
C HIS A 93 -27.60 -30.06 28.63
N THR A 94 -26.47 -30.15 29.36
CA THR A 94 -26.25 -31.07 30.49
C THR A 94 -26.43 -30.36 31.82
#